data_AF-A0A4U3AWP9-F1
#
_entry.id   AF-A0A4U3AWP9-F1
#
_cell.length_a   1.000
_cell.length_b   1.000
_cell.length_c   1.000
_cell.angle_alpha   90.00
_cell.angle_beta   90.00
_cell.angle_gamma   90.00
#
_symmetry.space_group_name_H-M   'P 1'
#
loop_
_entity.id
_entity.type
_entity.pdbx_description
1 polymer ?
#
loop_
_entity_poly.entity_id
_entity_poly.type
_entity_poly.pdbx_seq_one_letter_code
_entity_poly.pdbx_strand_id
1 'polypeptide(L)'
;LNDQVKFLKGWFKDTLPSAPVEKIAIARLDGDMYESTMDSLVNLYDKVSTGGYIIIDDYGLVTCAEAVTDFRNERNLKAPMTQIDDFGIYWRKE
;
A
#
# COMPACT_ATOMS: atom_id res chain seq x y z
N LEU A 1 -22.93 -9.07 -0.31
CA LEU A 1 -21.92 -8.52 -1.25
C LEU A 1 -22.29 -8.96 -2.66
N ASN A 2 -22.08 -8.12 -3.66
CA ASN A 2 -22.37 -8.43 -5.06
C ASN A 2 -21.09 -8.87 -5.80
N ASP A 3 -21.19 -9.16 -7.10
CA ASP A 3 -20.08 -9.67 -7.91
C ASP A 3 -18.91 -8.69 -8.10
N GLN A 4 -19.10 -7.42 -7.71
CA GLN A 4 -18.05 -6.39 -7.75
C GLN A 4 -17.11 -6.46 -6.55
N VAL A 5 -17.37 -7.36 -5.59
CA VAL A 5 -16.46 -7.62 -4.46
C VAL A 5 -15.78 -8.97 -4.66
N LYS A 6 -14.45 -8.95 -4.68
CA LYS A 6 -13.61 -10.14 -4.76
C LYS A 6 -12.78 -10.25 -3.50
N PHE A 7 -12.61 -11.47 -3.01
CA PHE A 7 -11.80 -11.76 -1.84
C PHE A 7 -10.52 -12.47 -2.26
N LEU A 8 -9.39 -12.04 -1.71
CA LEU A 8 -8.11 -12.72 -1.81
C LEU A 8 -7.78 -13.28 -0.42
N LYS A 9 -8.01 -14.58 -0.22
CA LYS A 9 -7.81 -15.24 1.07
C LYS A 9 -6.40 -15.81 1.15
N GLY A 10 -5.63 -15.37 2.15
CA GLY A 10 -4.30 -15.88 2.44
C GLY A 10 -3.38 -14.77 2.95
N TRP A 11 -2.11 -15.08 3.14
CA TRP A 11 -1.09 -14.10 3.49
C TRP A 11 -0.77 -13.19 2.31
N PHE A 12 -0.31 -11.96 2.57
CA PHE A 12 0.00 -10.99 1.51
C PHE A 12 1.09 -11.48 0.56
N LYS A 13 2.23 -11.98 1.08
CA LYS A 13 3.28 -12.65 0.29
C LYS A 13 2.79 -13.75 -0.66
N ASP A 14 1.71 -14.45 -0.30
CA ASP A 14 1.21 -15.58 -1.10
C ASP A 14 0.17 -15.12 -2.14
N THR A 15 -0.60 -14.08 -1.82
CA THR A 15 -1.80 -13.69 -2.58
C THR A 15 -1.60 -12.47 -3.48
N LEU A 16 -0.85 -11.47 -3.03
CA LEU A 16 -0.68 -10.22 -3.78
C LEU A 16 0.15 -10.35 -5.07
N PRO A 17 1.20 -11.20 -5.14
CA PRO A 17 1.96 -11.39 -6.37
C PRO A 17 1.10 -11.86 -7.55
N SER A 18 0.11 -12.73 -7.27
CA SER A 18 -0.78 -13.31 -8.27
C SER A 18 -2.19 -12.71 -8.28
N ALA A 19 -2.41 -11.61 -7.55
CA ALA A 19 -3.71 -10.97 -7.45
C ALA A 19 -4.23 -10.56 -8.84
N PRO A 20 -5.47 -10.97 -9.23
CA PRO A 20 -6.05 -10.72 -10.55
C PRO A 20 -6.58 -9.28 -10.67
N VAL A 21 -5.68 -8.31 -10.50
CA VAL A 21 -5.97 -6.88 -10.59
C VAL A 21 -4.88 -6.22 -11.44
N GLU A 22 -5.31 -5.53 -12.49
CA GLU A 22 -4.39 -4.85 -13.42
C GLU A 22 -4.16 -3.40 -13.05
N LYS A 23 -5.22 -2.71 -12.61
CA LYS A 23 -5.18 -1.30 -12.25
C LYS A 23 -5.93 -1.04 -10.95
N ILE A 24 -5.31 -0.24 -10.10
CA ILE A 24 -5.83 0.18 -8.81
C ILE A 24 -5.95 1.71 -8.83
N ALA A 25 -7.12 2.23 -8.47
CA ALA A 25 -7.31 3.67 -8.26
C ALA A 25 -6.86 4.09 -6.85
N ILE A 26 -7.15 3.25 -5.85
CA ILE A 26 -6.81 3.47 -4.44
C ILE A 26 -6.32 2.15 -3.84
N ALA A 27 -5.12 2.14 -3.28
CA ALA A 27 -4.61 1.07 -2.44
C ALA A 27 -4.59 1.56 -0.99
N ARG A 28 -5.35 0.91 -0.10
CA ARG A 28 -5.29 1.16 1.35
C ARG A 28 -4.62 -0.03 2.03
N LEU A 29 -3.51 0.23 2.71
CA LEU A 29 -2.66 -0.74 3.38
C LEU A 29 -2.84 -0.56 4.88
N ASP A 30 -3.28 -1.62 5.53
CA ASP A 30 -3.72 -1.65 6.93
C ASP A 30 -3.42 -3.07 7.41
N GLY A 31 -2.20 -3.27 7.88
CA GLY A 31 -1.61 -4.58 8.08
C GLY A 31 -0.52 -4.61 9.14
N ASP A 32 -0.33 -3.47 9.84
CA ASP A 32 0.52 -3.19 11.00
C ASP A 32 2.04 -3.43 10.82
N MET A 33 2.40 -4.62 10.38
CA MET A 33 3.75 -5.15 10.40
C MET A 33 4.58 -4.64 9.22
N TYR A 34 5.88 -4.50 9.45
CA TYR A 34 6.85 -4.18 8.38
C TYR A 34 6.66 -5.08 7.16
N GLU A 35 6.64 -6.41 7.37
CA GLU A 35 6.52 -7.40 6.30
C GLU A 35 5.20 -7.25 5.53
N SER A 36 4.08 -7.07 6.24
CA SER A 36 2.75 -6.86 5.64
C SER A 36 2.71 -5.62 4.75
N THR A 37 3.28 -4.50 5.23
CA THR A 37 3.35 -3.25 4.51
C THR A 37 4.27 -3.36 3.28
N MET A 38 5.43 -3.98 3.44
CA MET A 38 6.39 -4.19 2.35
C MET A 38 5.83 -5.11 1.27
N ASP A 39 5.26 -6.25 1.65
CA ASP A 39 4.58 -7.17 0.73
C ASP A 39 3.50 -6.45 -0.08
N SER A 40 2.72 -5.59 0.58
CA SER A 40 1.67 -4.82 -0.07
C SER A 40 2.22 -3.78 -1.03
N LEU A 41 3.21 -2.98 -0.61
CA LEU A 41 3.81 -1.94 -1.45
C LEU A 41 4.49 -2.55 -2.68
N VAL A 42 5.32 -3.59 -2.50
CA VAL A 42 6.06 -4.25 -3.59
C VAL A 42 5.11 -4.81 -4.65
N ASN A 43 3.98 -5.42 -4.24
CA ASN A 43 3.08 -6.09 -5.17
C ASN A 43 1.98 -5.19 -5.75
N LEU A 44 1.60 -4.10 -5.07
CA LEU A 44 0.45 -3.28 -5.45
C LEU A 44 0.84 -1.91 -6.00
N TYR A 45 1.97 -1.31 -5.59
CA TYR A 45 2.31 0.06 -5.95
C TYR A 45 2.34 0.29 -7.47
N ASP A 46 2.93 -0.63 -8.23
CA ASP A 46 3.03 -0.51 -9.68
C ASP A 46 1.68 -0.65 -10.39
N LYS A 47 0.73 -1.36 -9.77
CA LYS A 47 -0.65 -1.51 -10.24
C LYS A 47 -1.50 -0.27 -9.93
N VAL A 48 -1.08 0.59 -8.99
CA VAL A 48 -1.75 1.88 -8.78
C VAL A 48 -1.56 2.76 -10.01
N SER A 49 -2.65 3.30 -10.55
CA SER A 49 -2.58 4.17 -11.73
C SER A 49 -1.92 5.50 -11.40
N THR A 50 -1.26 6.14 -12.38
CA THR A 50 -0.86 7.56 -12.25
C THR A 50 -2.09 8.39 -11.89
N GLY A 51 -1.94 9.23 -10.87
CA GLY A 51 -3.00 10.02 -10.28
C GLY A 51 -3.84 9.30 -9.22
N GLY A 52 -3.65 7.99 -9.02
CA GLY A 52 -4.25 7.20 -7.95
C GLY A 52 -3.57 7.41 -6.60
N TYR A 53 -4.09 6.75 -5.56
CA TYR A 53 -3.68 6.99 -4.17
C TYR A 53 -3.19 5.73 -3.48
N ILE A 54 -2.17 5.91 -2.63
CA ILE A 54 -1.70 4.91 -1.67
C ILE A 54 -1.95 5.49 -0.28
N ILE A 55 -2.69 4.75 0.54
CA ILE A 55 -3.02 5.09 1.92
C ILE A 55 -2.35 4.07 2.83
N ILE A 56 -1.64 4.55 3.85
CA ILE A 56 -1.03 3.71 4.89
C ILE A 56 -1.76 4.05 6.18
N ASP A 57 -2.49 3.09 6.73
CA ASP A 57 -3.29 3.32 7.94
C ASP A 57 -2.43 3.38 9.20
N ASP A 58 -1.41 2.52 9.25
CA ASP A 58 -0.63 2.27 10.46
C ASP A 58 0.72 3.01 10.49
N TYR A 59 0.85 4.13 9.77
CA TYR A 59 2.13 4.85 9.67
C TYR A 59 2.64 5.37 11.02
N GLY A 60 1.77 5.54 12.02
CA GLY A 60 2.15 5.82 13.41
C GLY A 60 2.94 4.69 14.08
N LEU A 61 2.88 3.46 13.56
CA LEU A 61 3.69 2.33 14.04
C LEU A 61 5.08 2.37 13.42
N VAL A 62 6.11 2.32 14.27
CA VAL A 62 7.53 2.42 13.87
C VAL A 62 7.88 1.44 12.74
N THR A 63 7.47 0.16 12.87
CA THR A 63 7.75 -0.87 11.87
C THR A 63 7.06 -0.62 10.53
N CYS A 64 5.86 -0.04 10.54
CA CYS A 64 5.15 0.32 9.32
C CYS A 64 5.81 1.54 8.65
N ALA A 65 6.15 2.56 9.43
CA ALA A 65 6.86 3.74 8.95
C ALA A 65 8.22 3.41 8.33
N GLU A 66 8.97 2.48 8.92
CA GLU A 66 10.23 1.96 8.39
C GLU A 66 10.02 1.29 7.02
N ALA A 67 9.03 0.40 6.87
CA ALA A 67 8.74 -0.26 5.59
C ALA A 67 8.39 0.75 4.49
N VAL A 68 7.55 1.76 4.80
CA VAL A 68 7.22 2.83 3.87
C VAL A 68 8.45 3.64 3.48
N THR A 69 9.32 3.93 4.45
CA THR A 69 10.55 4.70 4.24
C THR A 69 11.53 3.95 3.34
N ASP A 70 11.77 2.67 3.63
CA ASP A 70 12.66 1.80 2.84
C ASP A 70 12.18 1.68 1.40
N PHE A 71 10.90 1.34 1.20
CA PHE A 71 10.31 1.19 -0.13
C PHE A 71 10.44 2.48 -0.96
N ARG A 72 10.14 3.63 -0.34
CA ARG A 72 10.24 4.92 -1.01
C ARG A 72 11.68 5.32 -1.32
N ASN A 73 12.63 5.01 -0.44
CA ASN A 73 14.05 5.27 -0.66
C ASN A 73 14.61 4.42 -1.80
N GLU A 74 14.32 3.12 -1.80
CA GLU A 74 14.74 2.18 -2.86
C GLU A 74 14.27 2.66 -4.25
N ARG A 75 13.04 3.17 -4.32
CA ARG A 75 12.43 3.65 -5.57
C ARG A 75 12.60 5.14 -5.82
N ASN A 76 13.35 5.83 -4.97
CA ASN A 76 13.58 7.27 -5.01
C ASN A 76 12.28 8.11 -5.15
N LEU A 77 11.21 7.68 -4.47
CA LEU A 77 9.89 8.33 -4.54
C LEU A 77 9.90 9.66 -3.78
N LYS A 78 9.52 10.74 -4.47
CA LYS A 78 9.49 12.10 -3.93
C LYS A 78 8.09 12.68 -3.72
N ALA A 79 7.04 11.97 -4.17
CA ALA A 79 5.66 12.40 -3.99
C ALA A 79 5.38 12.72 -2.51
N PRO A 80 4.82 13.90 -2.18
CA PRO A 80 4.62 14.32 -0.80
C PRO A 80 3.61 13.41 -0.09
N MET A 81 3.91 13.07 1.16
CA MET A 81 2.99 12.35 2.04
C MET A 81 2.14 13.35 2.81
N THR A 82 0.84 13.11 2.87
CA THR A 82 -0.13 13.93 3.61
C THR A 82 -0.63 13.14 4.81
N GLN A 83 -0.52 13.74 5.99
CA GLN A 83 -1.03 13.17 7.23
C GLN A 83 -2.56 13.27 7.27
N ILE A 84 -3.21 12.21 7.74
CA ILE A 84 -4.66 12.12 7.93
C ILE A 84 -4.99 12.42 9.40
N ASP A 85 -4.35 11.68 10.30
CA ASP A 85 -4.48 11.77 11.77
C ASP A 85 -3.16 11.33 12.43
N ASP A 86 -3.21 10.86 13.68
CA ASP A 86 -2.01 10.43 14.43
C ASP A 86 -1.37 9.14 13.88
N PHE A 87 -2.07 8.38 13.04
CA PHE A 87 -1.60 7.09 12.51
C PHE A 87 -1.54 7.06 11.00
N GLY A 88 -2.54 7.61 10.31
CA GLY A 88 -2.69 7.47 8.87
C GLY A 88 -1.95 8.51 8.05
N ILE A 89 -1.39 8.09 6.92
CA ILE A 89 -0.92 8.97 5.85
C ILE A 89 -1.46 8.51 4.48
N TYR A 90 -1.36 9.37 3.48
CA TYR A 90 -1.48 8.96 2.09
C TYR A 90 -0.54 9.75 1.17
N TRP A 91 -0.32 9.25 -0.05
CA TRP A 91 0.20 10.06 -1.14
C TRP A 91 -0.49 9.72 -2.47
N ARG A 92 -0.41 10.66 -3.40
CA ARG A 92 -0.86 10.45 -4.79
C ARG A 92 0.32 9.97 -5.62
N LYS A 93 0.12 8.91 -6.42
CA LYS A 93 1.13 8.40 -7.35
C LYS A 93 1.24 9.35 -8.55
N GLU A 94 2.45 9.79 -8.85
CA GLU A 94 2.79 10.59 -10.05
C GLU A 94 3.10 9.70 -11.25
#